data_AF-A0AAU8IYR9-F1
#
_entry.id   AF-A0AAU8IYR9-F1
#
_cell.length_a   1.000
_cell.length_b   1.000
_cell.length_c   1.000
_cell.angle_alpha   90.00
_cell.angle_beta   90.00
_cell.angle_gamma   90.00
#
_symmetry.space_group_name_H-M   'P 1'
#
loop_
_entity.id
_entity.type
_entity.pdbx_description
1 polymer ?
#
loop_
_entity_poly.entity_id
_entity_poly.type
_entity_poly.pdbx_seq_one_letter_code
_entity_poly.pdbx_strand_id
1 'polypeptide(L)'
;MADFQIDTDRMRTLINRLDQVDDRMRGAQQRLNKVGPTGLGTDGLDNACDDFQDDWGDGIKRIADAAKTLHEGLQKTLDAYEATEQDIRSGLSPA
;
A
#
# COMPACT_ATOMS: atom_id res chain seq x y z
N MET A 1 -30.83 8.16 8.99
CA MET A 1 -29.65 8.78 8.34
C MET A 1 -28.40 7.92 8.58
N ALA A 2 -28.46 6.61 8.29
CA ALA A 2 -27.36 5.67 8.58
C ALA A 2 -26.64 5.18 7.31
N ASP A 3 -27.04 5.68 6.14
CA ASP A 3 -26.62 5.15 4.83
C ASP A 3 -25.40 5.87 4.23
N PHE A 4 -24.87 6.88 4.93
CA PHE A 4 -23.74 7.70 4.48
C PHE A 4 -22.58 7.78 5.48
N GLN A 5 -22.56 6.90 6.49
CA GLN A 5 -21.48 6.91 7.48
C GLN A 5 -20.29 6.09 6.95
N ILE A 6 -19.17 6.75 6.69
CA ILE A 6 -17.92 6.06 6.37
C ILE A 6 -17.47 5.30 7.62
N ASP A 7 -17.23 3.99 7.48
CA ASP A 7 -16.64 3.16 8.53
C ASP A 7 -15.14 3.47 8.61
N THR A 8 -14.81 4.42 9.49
CA THR A 8 -13.46 4.94 9.70
C THR A 8 -12.49 3.86 10.22
N ASP A 9 -12.99 2.89 10.98
CA ASP A 9 -12.20 1.76 11.50
C ASP A 9 -11.84 0.76 10.40
N ARG A 10 -12.77 0.47 9.48
CA ARG A 10 -12.47 -0.33 8.28
C ARG A 10 -11.48 0.37 7.37
N MET A 11 -11.60 1.68 7.20
CA MET A 11 -10.65 2.47 6.40
C MET A 11 -9.25 2.39 6.99
N ARG A 12 -9.11 2.56 8.32
CA ARG A 12 -7.83 2.43 9.03
C ARG A 12 -7.26 1.01 8.95
N THR A 13 -8.13 0.00 9.02
CA THR A 13 -7.73 -1.41 8.84
C THR A 13 -7.21 -1.67 7.43
N LEU A 14 -7.85 -1.10 6.42
CA LEU A 14 -7.42 -1.22 5.03
C LEU A 14 -6.07 -0.53 4.80
N ILE A 15 -5.89 0.68 5.34
CA ILE A 15 -4.62 1.41 5.34
C ILE A 15 -3.49 0.55 5.92
N ASN A 16 -3.67 0.00 7.12
CA ASN A 16 -2.67 -0.85 7.77
C ASN A 16 -2.35 -2.13 6.96
N ARG A 17 -3.33 -2.68 6.25
CA ARG A 17 -3.10 -3.85 5.37
C ARG A 17 -2.28 -3.50 4.15
N LEU A 18 -2.50 -2.32 3.57
CA LEU A 18 -1.73 -1.84 2.41
C LEU A 18 -0.26 -1.63 2.78
N ASP A 19 0.03 -1.07 3.95
CA ASP A 19 1.41 -0.92 4.46
C ASP A 19 2.08 -2.29 4.66
N GLN A 20 1.39 -3.27 5.24
CA GLN A 20 1.92 -4.62 5.39
C GLN A 20 2.20 -5.32 4.06
N VAL A 21 1.42 -5.02 3.02
CA VAL A 21 1.66 -5.55 1.67
C VAL A 21 2.93 -4.95 1.07
N ASP A 22 3.13 -3.64 1.20
CA ASP A 22 4.37 -2.96 0.78
C ASP A 22 5.60 -3.59 1.46
N ASP A 23 5.58 -3.73 2.78
CA ASP A 23 6.67 -4.33 3.56
C ASP A 23 7.00 -5.76 3.11
N ARG A 24 5.98 -6.60 2.93
CA ARG A 24 6.15 -7.99 2.50
C ARG A 24 6.73 -8.09 1.10
N MET A 25 6.26 -7.24 0.18
CA MET A 25 6.74 -7.24 -1.19
C MET A 25 8.20 -6.77 -1.26
N ARG A 26 8.56 -5.67 -0.59
CA ARG A 26 9.96 -5.23 -0.48
C ARG A 26 10.86 -6.31 0.12
N GLY A 27 10.38 -6.99 1.16
CA GLY A 27 11.10 -8.11 1.77
C GLY A 27 11.33 -9.28 0.81
N ALA A 28 10.35 -9.62 -0.03
CA ALA A 28 10.48 -10.65 -1.05
C ALA A 28 11.50 -10.25 -2.15
N GLN A 29 11.44 -9.00 -2.62
CA GLN A 29 12.39 -8.46 -3.61
C GLN A 29 13.84 -8.49 -3.09
N GLN A 30 14.06 -8.08 -1.83
CA GLN A 30 15.39 -8.16 -1.22
C GLN A 30 15.91 -9.60 -1.10
N ARG A 31 15.03 -10.57 -0.81
CA ARG A 31 15.41 -11.99 -0.75
C ARG A 31 15.82 -12.52 -2.13
N LEU A 32 15.08 -12.13 -3.17
CA LEU A 32 15.40 -12.47 -4.56
C LEU A 32 16.76 -11.88 -4.96
N ASN A 33 16.99 -10.59 -4.73
CA ASN A 33 18.29 -9.95 -5.01
C ASN A 33 19.47 -10.62 -4.28
N LYS A 34 19.23 -11.19 -3.08
CA LYS A 34 20.26 -11.91 -2.33
C LYS A 34 20.63 -13.27 -2.91
N VAL A 35 19.72 -13.92 -3.64
CA VAL A 35 20.02 -15.19 -4.32
C VAL A 35 20.93 -14.93 -5.52
N GLY A 36 20.80 -13.76 -6.16
CA GLY A 36 21.64 -13.34 -7.28
C GLY A 36 21.36 -14.13 -8.57
N PRO A 37 21.67 -13.59 -9.75
CA PRO A 37 21.52 -14.31 -11.01
C PRO A 37 22.63 -15.35 -11.20
N THR A 38 23.78 -15.18 -10.52
CA THR A 38 24.96 -16.02 -10.72
C THR A 38 24.98 -17.23 -9.80
N GLY A 39 25.12 -18.42 -10.41
CA GLY A 39 25.29 -19.68 -9.68
C GLY A 39 24.27 -20.76 -10.01
N LEU A 40 23.38 -20.55 -10.98
CA LEU A 40 22.40 -21.54 -11.41
C LEU A 40 22.95 -22.51 -12.49
N GLY A 41 24.11 -22.19 -13.07
CA GLY A 41 24.96 -23.16 -13.77
C GLY A 41 24.94 -23.08 -15.30
N THR A 42 24.20 -22.12 -15.89
CA THR A 42 24.26 -21.82 -17.34
C THR A 42 23.89 -20.35 -17.60
N ASP A 43 24.57 -19.68 -18.53
CA ASP A 43 24.32 -18.27 -18.89
C ASP A 43 22.85 -17.96 -19.21
N GLY A 44 22.13 -18.90 -19.84
CA GLY A 44 20.71 -18.73 -20.17
C GLY A 44 19.78 -18.74 -18.95
N LEU A 45 20.12 -19.52 -17.92
CA LEU A 45 19.35 -19.59 -16.67
C LEU A 45 19.66 -18.40 -15.77
N ASP A 46 20.92 -17.95 -15.76
CA ASP A 46 21.35 -16.76 -15.04
C ASP A 46 20.66 -15.50 -15.64
N ASN A 47 20.62 -15.35 -16.97
CA ASN A 47 19.91 -14.25 -17.65
C ASN A 47 18.39 -14.27 -17.40
N ALA A 48 17.74 -15.44 -17.49
CA ALA A 48 16.31 -15.54 -17.22
C ALA A 48 15.97 -15.20 -15.75
N CYS A 49 16.88 -15.50 -14.82
CA CYS A 49 16.72 -15.09 -13.43
C CYS A 49 16.93 -13.60 -13.22
N ASP A 50 17.83 -12.96 -13.96
CA ASP A 50 18.05 -11.51 -13.95
C ASP A 50 16.80 -10.77 -14.47
N ASP A 51 16.32 -11.14 -15.66
CA ASP A 51 15.09 -10.59 -16.26
C ASP A 51 13.88 -10.75 -15.32
N PHE A 52 13.75 -11.93 -14.70
CA PHE A 52 12.69 -12.18 -13.72
C PHE A 52 12.83 -11.28 -12.48
N GLN A 53 14.03 -11.08 -11.95
CA GLN A 53 14.27 -10.22 -10.78
C GLN A 53 13.93 -8.77 -11.08
N ASP A 54 14.28 -8.28 -12.26
CA ASP A 54 13.99 -6.92 -12.71
C ASP A 54 12.49 -6.69 -12.90
N ASP A 55 11.81 -7.54 -13.67
CA ASP A 55 10.36 -7.46 -13.89
C ASP A 55 9.58 -7.60 -12.58
N TRP A 56 9.99 -8.52 -11.72
CA TRP A 56 9.40 -8.70 -10.40
C TRP A 56 9.63 -7.49 -9.49
N GLY A 57 10.82 -6.88 -9.56
CA GLY A 57 11.16 -5.65 -8.85
C GLY A 57 10.29 -4.47 -9.28
N ASP A 58 10.11 -4.25 -10.59
CA ASP A 58 9.22 -3.22 -11.11
C ASP A 58 7.76 -3.47 -10.72
N GLY A 59 7.29 -4.71 -10.86
CA GLY A 59 5.94 -5.12 -10.46
C GLY A 59 5.65 -4.81 -8.98
N ILE A 60 6.59 -5.17 -8.09
CA ILE A 60 6.50 -4.86 -6.67
C ILE A 60 6.47 -3.35 -6.42
N LYS A 61 7.35 -2.60 -7.08
CA LYS A 61 7.42 -1.15 -6.93
C LYS A 61 6.11 -0.48 -7.36
N ARG A 62 5.51 -0.92 -8.46
CA ARG A 62 4.22 -0.41 -8.93
C ARG A 62 3.07 -0.72 -7.96
N ILE A 63 3.06 -1.92 -7.38
CA ILE A 63 2.06 -2.30 -6.37
C ILE A 63 2.23 -1.45 -5.10
N ALA A 64 3.47 -1.27 -4.65
CA ALA A 64 3.83 -0.39 -3.54
C ALA A 64 3.35 1.05 -3.74
N ASP A 65 3.64 1.64 -4.91
CA ASP A 65 3.25 3.01 -5.22
C ASP A 65 1.72 3.17 -5.29
N ALA A 66 1.02 2.16 -5.83
CA ALA A 66 -0.45 2.13 -5.85
C ALA A 66 -1.04 2.00 -4.44
N ALA A 67 -0.47 1.12 -3.60
CA ALA A 67 -0.87 0.96 -2.21
C ALA A 67 -0.69 2.26 -1.41
N LYS A 68 0.44 2.94 -1.58
CA LYS A 68 0.71 4.24 -0.98
C LYS A 68 -0.28 5.32 -1.45
N THR A 69 -0.57 5.38 -2.75
CA THR A 69 -1.55 6.33 -3.30
C THR A 69 -2.94 6.11 -2.70
N LEU A 70 -3.36 4.84 -2.57
CA LEU A 70 -4.62 4.48 -1.93
C LEU A 70 -4.61 4.88 -0.45
N HIS A 71 -3.54 4.57 0.28
CA HIS A 71 -3.38 4.99 1.68
C HIS A 71 -3.58 6.50 1.81
N GLU A 72 -2.83 7.32 1.07
CA GLU A 72 -2.90 8.78 1.15
C GLU A 72 -4.30 9.31 0.80
N GLY A 73 -4.97 8.74 -0.19
CA GLY A 73 -6.33 9.11 -0.57
C GLY A 73 -7.36 8.78 0.53
N LEU A 74 -7.25 7.60 1.13
CA LEU A 74 -8.12 7.17 2.22
C LEU A 74 -7.89 8.01 3.49
N GLN A 75 -6.64 8.32 3.82
CA GLN A 75 -6.32 9.18 4.96
C GLN A 75 -6.90 10.60 4.77
N LYS A 76 -6.71 11.21 3.60
CA LYS A 76 -7.31 12.52 3.29
C LYS A 76 -8.83 12.50 3.38
N THR A 77 -9.46 11.40 2.91
CA THR A 77 -10.92 11.23 2.98
C THR A 77 -11.38 11.13 4.44
N LEU A 78 -10.66 10.38 5.27
CA LEU A 78 -10.93 10.26 6.69
C LEU A 78 -10.78 11.60 7.42
N ASP A 79 -9.67 12.32 7.19
CA ASP A 79 -9.40 13.62 7.80
C ASP A 79 -10.51 14.64 7.44
N ALA A 80 -10.92 14.68 6.17
CA ALA A 80 -11.98 15.56 5.71
C ALA A 80 -13.34 15.20 6.32
N TYR A 81 -13.63 13.90 6.46
CA TYR A 81 -14.85 13.43 7.10
C TYR A 81 -14.90 13.82 8.58
N GLU A 82 -13.82 13.56 9.34
CA GLU A 82 -13.73 13.90 10.76
C GLU A 82 -13.83 15.41 11.00
N ALA A 83 -13.16 16.22 10.17
CA ALA A 83 -13.26 17.68 10.23
C ALA A 83 -14.69 18.17 9.97
N THR A 84 -15.35 17.62 8.94
CA THR A 84 -16.74 17.98 8.60
C THR A 84 -17.71 17.63 9.74
N GLU A 85 -17.58 16.43 10.32
CA GLU A 85 -18.39 16.02 11.47
C GLU A 85 -18.16 16.91 12.71
N GLN A 86 -16.91 17.33 12.96
CA GLN A 86 -16.58 18.24 14.04
C GLN A 86 -17.19 19.63 13.83
N ASP A 87 -17.14 20.16 12.61
CA ASP A 87 -17.72 21.45 12.26
C ASP A 87 -19.25 21.44 12.40
N ILE A 88 -19.90 20.39 11.90
CA ILE A 88 -21.35 20.18 12.06
C ILE A 88 -21.72 20.12 13.54
N ARG A 89 -20.99 19.34 14.35
CA ARG A 89 -21.25 19.21 15.78
C ARG A 89 -21.08 20.53 16.53
N SER A 90 -20.06 21.31 16.17
CA SER A 90 -19.78 22.61 16.77
C SER A 90 -20.85 23.64 16.40
N GLY A 91 -21.28 23.67 15.15
CA GLY A 91 -22.32 24.59 14.66
C GLY A 91 -23.74 24.26 15.14
N LEU A 92 -24.00 23.01 15.54
CA LEU A 92 -25.31 22.55 16.04
C LEU A 92 -25.39 22.44 17.57
N SER A 93 -24.29 22.69 18.29
CA SER A 93 -24.32 22.73 19.77
C SER A 93 -24.95 24.04 20.25
N PRO A 94 -25.99 24.01 21.11
CA PRO A 94 -26.60 25.23 21.64
C PRO A 94 -25.63 25.98 22.55
N ALA A 95 -25.73 27.32 22.54
CA ALA A 95 -24.93 28.24 23.34
C ALA A 95 -25.06 28.01 24.85
#